data_AF-A0A3D3J1Y2-F1
#
_entry.id   AF-A0A3D3J1Y2-F1
#
_cell.length_a   1.000
_cell.length_b   1.000
_cell.length_c   1.000
_cell.angle_alpha   90.00
_cell.angle_beta   90.00
_cell.angle_gamma   90.00
#
_symmetry.space_group_name_H-M   'P 1'
#
loop_
_entity.id
_entity.type
_entity.pdbx_description
1 polymer ?
#
loop_
_entity_poly.entity_id
_entity_poly.type
_entity_poly.pdbx_seq_one_letter_code
_entity_poly.pdbx_strand_id
1 'polypeptide(L)'
;DLDRIIKYHMSPINISFQTTNPELRCMMLNNRFAGGALKKVDRLYEAGIDMNGQIVLCKGINDGDELVRSIEDLMKYLPFLQSVSVVPVGLSKHREGLYPLEPFTGEDAIITVDIIEKYQKKAYEEYGVHFIHASDEFYLLAGRDLPEGDRYDGYLQLENGVGMMRLLFDEFKEARKELGKYLLKHQGSRMKKRRISMATGRLAAPYIRELAKELEEELPDTRITVYDIRNDFFGEMITVAGLLTGQDIMAQLQDKDLGERLILPQCVLRSGEDVFLDDYRLCDLEKSLQVHIDIVKSSGWDFVEAIMGEKIYE
;
A
#
# COMPACT_ATOMS: atom_id res chain seq x y z
N ASP A 1 5.46 30.73 -1.46
CA ASP A 1 5.00 29.45 -2.05
C ASP A 1 3.49 29.35 -2.21
N LEU A 2 2.70 29.53 -1.15
CA LEU A 2 1.23 29.46 -1.24
C LEU A 2 0.63 30.42 -2.28
N ASP A 3 1.05 31.68 -2.32
CA ASP A 3 0.55 32.65 -3.31
C ASP A 3 0.92 32.26 -4.75
N ARG A 4 2.03 31.53 -4.92
CA ARG A 4 2.47 31.01 -6.23
C ARG A 4 1.59 29.84 -6.66
N ILE A 5 1.28 28.92 -5.76
CA ILE A 5 0.36 27.80 -5.98
C ILE A 5 -1.00 28.35 -6.43
N ILE A 6 -1.54 29.32 -5.69
CA ILE A 6 -2.82 29.96 -6.01
C ILE A 6 -2.76 30.69 -7.35
N LYS A 7 -1.73 31.53 -7.58
CA LYS A 7 -1.60 32.33 -8.81
C LYS A 7 -1.53 31.46 -10.06
N TYR A 8 -0.85 30.32 -10.00
CA TYR A 8 -0.67 29.42 -11.14
C TYR A 8 -1.60 28.21 -11.13
N HIS A 9 -2.55 28.17 -10.18
CA HIS A 9 -3.52 27.09 -10.02
C HIS A 9 -2.88 25.68 -10.03
N MET A 10 -1.81 25.52 -9.24
CA MET A 10 -1.09 24.25 -9.16
C MET A 10 -1.92 23.23 -8.39
N SER A 11 -2.52 22.28 -9.13
CA SER A 11 -3.40 21.22 -8.62
C SER A 11 -2.96 19.83 -9.15
N PRO A 12 -3.22 18.73 -8.41
CA PRO A 12 -3.64 18.70 -7.01
C PRO A 12 -2.46 18.92 -6.05
N ILE A 13 -2.74 19.39 -4.83
CA ILE A 13 -1.74 19.52 -3.75
C ILE A 13 -1.96 18.43 -2.68
N ASN A 14 -0.92 17.67 -2.37
CA ASN A 14 -0.94 16.68 -1.29
C ASN A 14 -0.64 17.34 0.06
N ILE A 15 -1.50 17.13 1.06
CA ILE A 15 -1.44 17.75 2.39
C ILE A 15 -1.47 16.68 3.48
N SER A 16 -0.45 16.68 4.33
CA SER A 16 -0.38 15.81 5.50
C SER A 16 -1.09 16.47 6.70
N PHE A 17 -2.34 16.08 6.97
CA PHE A 17 -3.24 16.69 7.95
C PHE A 17 -3.06 16.15 9.36
N GLN A 18 -2.92 14.84 9.55
CA GLN A 18 -2.78 14.18 10.86
C GLN A 18 -3.96 14.39 11.84
N THR A 19 -4.36 15.62 12.10
CA THR A 19 -5.53 16.03 12.86
C THR A 19 -5.86 17.48 12.49
N THR A 20 -7.14 17.85 12.54
CA THR A 20 -7.57 19.26 12.42
C THR A 20 -7.53 19.99 13.78
N ASN A 21 -7.12 19.33 14.86
CA ASN A 21 -6.97 19.94 16.19
C ASN A 21 -5.63 20.68 16.24
N PRO A 22 -5.61 22.02 16.35
CA PRO A 22 -4.37 22.79 16.24
C PRO A 22 -3.34 22.45 17.34
N GLU A 23 -3.80 22.22 18.57
CA GLU A 23 -2.93 21.92 19.71
C GLU A 23 -2.34 20.52 19.57
N LEU A 24 -3.19 19.55 19.25
CA LEU A 24 -2.77 18.17 19.02
C LEU A 24 -1.80 18.08 17.83
N ARG A 25 -2.05 18.82 16.75
CA ARG A 25 -1.16 18.87 15.58
C ARG A 25 0.21 19.44 15.93
N CYS A 26 0.26 20.49 16.76
CA CYS A 26 1.53 21.03 17.26
C CYS A 26 2.31 20.01 18.09
N MET A 27 1.61 19.23 18.93
CA MET A 27 2.20 18.15 19.73
C MET A 27 2.74 17.02 18.84
N MET A 28 1.90 16.47 17.96
CA MET A 28 2.27 15.35 17.08
C MET A 28 3.46 15.67 16.17
N LEU A 29 3.52 16.89 15.63
CA LEU A 29 4.58 17.31 14.72
C LEU A 29 5.77 17.99 15.43
N ASN A 30 5.74 18.07 16.76
CA ASN A 30 6.70 18.80 17.58
C ASN A 30 7.03 20.19 17.01
N ASN A 31 6.00 20.91 16.58
CA ASN A 31 6.13 22.17 15.86
C ASN A 31 5.02 23.14 16.27
N ARG A 32 5.38 24.18 17.02
CA ARG A 32 4.45 25.21 17.52
C ARG A 32 3.67 25.97 16.45
N PHE A 33 4.09 25.93 15.19
CA PHE A 33 3.41 26.59 14.07
C PHE A 33 2.48 25.67 13.28
N ALA A 34 2.48 24.36 13.59
CA ALA A 34 1.77 23.36 12.79
C ALA A 34 0.25 23.53 12.83
N GLY A 35 -0.32 23.92 13.97
CA GLY A 35 -1.75 24.22 14.08
C GLY A 35 -2.17 25.41 13.22
N GLY A 36 -1.39 26.49 13.21
CA GLY A 36 -1.65 27.66 12.38
C GLY A 36 -1.53 27.40 10.87
N ALA A 37 -0.78 26.37 10.47
CA ALA A 37 -0.63 25.99 9.07
C ALA A 37 -1.93 25.47 8.44
N LEU A 38 -2.89 24.99 9.23
CA LEU A 38 -4.21 24.55 8.74
C LEU A 38 -4.99 25.68 8.05
N LYS A 39 -4.79 26.94 8.47
CA LYS A 39 -5.40 28.12 7.82
C LYS A 39 -4.96 28.34 6.37
N LYS A 40 -3.88 27.68 5.94
CA LYS A 40 -3.45 27.72 4.53
C LYS A 40 -4.40 26.92 3.65
N VAL A 41 -5.08 25.92 4.21
CA VAL A 41 -6.05 25.07 3.50
C VAL A 41 -7.29 25.88 3.14
N ASP A 42 -7.75 26.75 4.04
CA ASP A 42 -8.84 27.71 3.74
C ASP A 42 -8.52 28.54 2.48
N ARG A 43 -7.28 29.05 2.39
CA ARG A 43 -6.85 29.83 1.23
C ARG A 43 -6.75 29.02 -0.07
N LEU A 44 -6.41 27.74 0.02
CA LEU A 44 -6.39 26.84 -1.14
C LEU A 44 -7.82 26.54 -1.60
N TYR A 45 -8.71 26.25 -0.65
CA TYR A 45 -10.13 26.02 -0.89
C TYR A 45 -10.82 27.25 -1.51
N GLU A 46 -10.64 28.44 -0.94
CA GLU A 46 -11.17 29.70 -1.48
C GLU A 46 -10.67 30.00 -2.90
N ALA A 47 -9.48 29.50 -3.25
CA ALA A 47 -8.89 29.62 -4.57
C ALA A 47 -9.31 28.51 -5.55
N GLY A 48 -10.09 27.52 -5.11
CA GLY A 48 -10.52 26.38 -5.93
C GLY A 48 -9.40 25.39 -6.29
N ILE A 49 -8.35 25.31 -5.47
CA ILE A 49 -7.23 24.39 -5.69
C ILE A 49 -7.63 22.98 -5.25
N ASP A 50 -7.48 22.02 -6.15
CA ASP A 50 -7.69 20.61 -5.82
C ASP A 50 -6.61 20.13 -4.84
N MET A 51 -7.02 19.35 -3.85
CA MET A 51 -6.19 18.89 -2.75
C MET A 51 -6.47 17.42 -2.49
N ASN A 52 -5.43 16.71 -2.06
CA ASN A 52 -5.54 15.39 -1.45
C ASN A 52 -4.96 15.45 -0.04
N GLY A 53 -5.57 14.73 0.88
CA GLY A 53 -5.18 14.67 2.28
C GLY A 53 -4.57 13.32 2.67
N GLN A 54 -3.81 13.35 3.77
CA GLN A 54 -3.39 12.15 4.48
C GLN A 54 -3.49 12.37 6.00
N ILE A 55 -3.96 11.34 6.70
CA ILE A 55 -3.93 11.21 8.15
C ILE A 55 -3.16 9.91 8.48
N VAL A 56 -2.02 10.06 9.14
CA VAL A 56 -1.32 8.97 9.83
C VAL A 56 -1.90 8.89 11.23
N LEU A 57 -2.59 7.79 11.51
CA LEU A 57 -3.20 7.52 12.80
C LEU A 57 -2.19 6.95 13.79
N CYS A 58 -2.21 7.51 14.98
CA CYS A 58 -1.50 7.07 16.16
C CYS A 58 -2.53 6.71 17.23
N LYS A 59 -2.51 5.45 17.67
CA LYS A 59 -3.43 4.91 18.67
C LYS A 59 -3.42 5.73 19.95
N GLY A 60 -4.60 6.08 20.45
CA GLY A 60 -4.80 6.88 21.66
C GLY A 60 -4.37 8.35 21.54
N ILE A 61 -4.12 8.85 20.34
CA ILE A 61 -3.66 10.23 20.09
C ILE A 61 -4.63 10.97 19.18
N ASN A 62 -4.77 10.53 17.93
CA ASN A 62 -5.59 11.18 16.91
C ASN A 62 -6.60 10.23 16.24
N ASP A 63 -6.85 9.08 16.86
CA ASP A 63 -7.87 8.09 16.50
C ASP A 63 -9.22 8.37 17.21
N GLY A 64 -10.20 7.51 16.99
CA GLY A 64 -11.52 7.60 17.65
C GLY A 64 -12.22 8.95 17.41
N ASP A 65 -12.58 9.64 18.50
CA ASP A 65 -13.30 10.91 18.45
C ASP A 65 -12.48 12.04 17.78
N GLU A 66 -11.15 12.04 17.91
CA GLU A 66 -10.31 13.03 17.23
C GLU A 66 -10.23 12.79 15.71
N LEU A 67 -10.28 11.52 15.28
CA LEU A 67 -10.43 11.17 13.87
C LEU A 67 -11.79 11.63 13.35
N VAL A 68 -12.87 11.36 14.08
CA VAL A 68 -14.23 11.82 13.74
C VAL A 68 -14.27 13.33 13.55
N ARG A 69 -13.75 14.08 14.52
CA ARG A 69 -13.65 15.54 14.45
C ARG A 69 -12.87 16.00 13.21
N SER A 70 -11.75 15.33 12.92
CA SER A 70 -10.92 15.67 11.76
C SER A 70 -11.63 15.40 10.44
N ILE A 71 -12.32 14.26 10.30
CA ILE A 71 -13.08 13.94 9.09
C ILE A 71 -14.18 15.00 8.86
N GLU A 72 -14.96 15.33 9.90
CA GLU A 72 -16.03 16.32 9.80
C GLU A 72 -15.54 17.72 9.45
N ASP A 73 -14.39 18.13 9.98
CA ASP A 73 -13.76 19.39 9.60
C ASP A 73 -13.26 19.36 8.15
N LEU A 74 -12.65 18.26 7.71
CA LEU A 74 -12.10 18.14 6.36
C LEU A 74 -13.19 18.05 5.28
N MET A 75 -14.34 17.44 5.58
CA MET A 75 -15.48 17.40 4.66
C MET A 75 -15.96 18.81 4.26
N LYS A 76 -15.71 19.84 5.07
CA LYS A 76 -16.05 21.24 4.73
C LYS A 76 -15.28 21.78 3.53
N TYR A 77 -14.18 21.12 3.15
CA TYR A 77 -13.37 21.47 1.99
C TYR A 77 -13.79 20.72 0.71
N LEU A 78 -14.80 19.87 0.75
CA LEU A 78 -15.38 19.28 -0.46
C LEU A 78 -16.01 20.39 -1.34
N PRO A 79 -15.93 20.27 -2.68
CA PRO A 79 -15.34 19.16 -3.43
C PRO A 79 -13.83 19.31 -3.71
N PHE A 80 -13.17 20.39 -3.26
CA PHE A 80 -11.77 20.68 -3.60
C PHE A 80 -10.76 19.82 -2.82
N LEU A 81 -11.07 19.38 -1.61
CA LEU A 81 -10.35 18.28 -0.98
C LEU A 81 -10.94 16.96 -1.49
N GLN A 82 -10.35 16.40 -2.55
CA GLN A 82 -10.94 15.33 -3.35
C GLN A 82 -10.89 13.98 -2.63
N SER A 83 -9.77 13.67 -1.98
CA SER A 83 -9.59 12.40 -1.29
C SER A 83 -8.63 12.53 -0.10
N VAL A 84 -8.86 11.77 0.96
CA VAL A 84 -8.06 11.72 2.18
C VAL A 84 -7.76 10.26 2.52
N SER A 85 -6.48 9.90 2.55
CA SER A 85 -6.05 8.58 3.05
C SER A 85 -5.90 8.59 4.58
N VAL A 86 -6.25 7.47 5.20
CA VAL A 86 -6.04 7.20 6.62
C VAL A 86 -5.21 5.93 6.76
N VAL A 87 -3.97 6.07 7.24
CA VAL A 87 -2.97 5.00 7.34
C VAL A 87 -2.53 4.85 8.81
N PRO A 88 -2.21 3.65 9.29
CA PRO A 88 -1.61 3.50 10.62
C PRO A 88 -0.17 4.02 10.63
N VAL A 89 0.30 4.44 11.79
CA VAL A 89 1.71 4.80 11.98
C VAL A 89 2.61 3.57 11.87
N GLY A 90 3.63 3.63 11.02
CA GLY A 90 4.68 2.61 10.95
C GLY A 90 5.60 2.68 12.18
N LEU A 91 5.68 1.58 12.94
CA LEU A 91 6.51 1.49 14.14
C LEU A 91 7.84 0.77 13.88
N SER A 92 8.86 1.56 13.52
CA SER A 92 10.25 1.09 13.49
C SER A 92 10.78 0.79 14.90
N LYS A 93 11.76 -0.10 15.05
CA LYS A 93 12.52 -0.34 16.28
C LYS A 93 13.51 0.79 16.59
N HIS A 94 13.85 1.62 15.61
CA HIS A 94 14.76 2.76 15.76
C HIS A 94 14.03 3.99 16.31
N ARG A 95 13.61 3.93 17.58
CA ARG A 95 12.77 4.96 18.23
C ARG A 95 13.27 5.42 19.61
N GLU A 96 14.57 5.26 19.88
CA GLU A 96 15.17 5.71 21.14
C GLU A 96 14.96 7.22 21.33
N GLY A 97 14.39 7.61 22.48
CA GLY A 97 14.10 9.02 22.80
C GLY A 97 12.86 9.62 22.12
N LEU A 98 12.08 8.84 21.36
CA LEU A 98 10.83 9.29 20.73
C LEU A 98 9.60 8.97 21.59
N TYR A 99 8.47 9.63 21.29
CA TYR A 99 7.20 9.37 21.97
C TYR A 99 6.80 7.88 21.86
N PRO A 100 6.40 7.22 22.96
CA PRO A 100 6.01 5.82 22.96
C PRO A 100 4.68 5.68 22.22
N LEU A 101 4.71 5.02 21.07
CA LEU A 101 3.52 4.74 20.28
C LEU A 101 3.16 3.26 20.43
N GLU A 102 1.86 3.00 20.53
CA GLU A 102 1.32 1.65 20.53
C GLU A 102 0.87 1.24 19.11
N PRO A 103 1.08 -0.02 18.70
CA PRO A 103 0.54 -0.51 17.44
C PRO A 103 -0.98 -0.66 17.54
N PHE A 104 -1.66 -0.53 16.39
CA PHE A 104 -3.06 -0.91 16.25
C PHE A 104 -3.20 -2.44 16.31
N THR A 105 -4.20 -2.93 17.03
CA THR A 105 -4.64 -4.34 16.98
C THR A 105 -5.74 -4.53 15.94
N GLY A 106 -6.16 -5.78 15.72
CA GLY A 106 -7.31 -6.07 14.85
C GLY A 106 -8.61 -5.42 15.35
N GLU A 107 -8.84 -5.40 16.67
CA GLU A 107 -10.00 -4.72 17.27
C GLU A 107 -9.95 -3.20 17.04
N ASP A 108 -8.79 -2.58 17.19
CA ASP A 108 -8.63 -1.15 16.92
C ASP A 108 -8.86 -0.83 15.42
N ALA A 109 -8.38 -1.71 14.53
CA ALA A 109 -8.57 -1.59 13.09
C ALA A 109 -10.05 -1.70 12.69
N ILE A 110 -10.81 -2.62 13.29
CA ILE A 110 -12.26 -2.75 13.11
C ILE A 110 -12.96 -1.44 13.43
N ILE A 111 -12.68 -0.85 14.60
CA ILE A 111 -13.28 0.42 15.03
C ILE A 111 -12.92 1.55 14.05
N THR A 112 -11.66 1.62 13.61
CA THR A 112 -11.19 2.63 12.68
C THR A 112 -11.88 2.52 11.32
N VAL A 113 -12.00 1.30 10.78
CA VAL A 113 -12.72 1.03 9.53
C VAL A 113 -14.20 1.42 9.67
N ASP A 114 -14.87 1.07 10.77
CA ASP A 114 -16.27 1.43 10.99
C ASP A 114 -16.50 2.95 10.99
N ILE A 115 -15.59 3.72 11.62
CA ILE A 115 -15.64 5.18 11.57
C ILE A 115 -15.52 5.66 10.12
N ILE A 116 -14.49 5.19 9.40
CA ILE A 116 -14.21 5.66 8.04
C ILE A 116 -15.36 5.32 7.09
N GLU A 117 -15.88 4.09 7.10
CA GLU A 117 -16.96 3.65 6.22
C GLU A 117 -18.27 4.40 6.48
N LYS A 118 -18.56 4.74 7.75
CA LYS A 118 -19.69 5.61 8.11
C LYS A 118 -19.59 6.97 7.40
N TYR A 119 -18.41 7.58 7.40
CA TYR A 119 -18.21 8.88 6.75
C TYR A 119 -18.07 8.78 5.24
N GLN A 120 -17.54 7.67 4.69
CA GLN A 120 -17.59 7.39 3.25
C GLN A 120 -19.01 7.39 2.74
N LYS A 121 -19.91 6.66 3.42
CA LYS A 121 -21.32 6.61 3.05
C LYS A 121 -21.95 8.00 3.09
N LYS A 122 -21.70 8.76 4.16
CA LYS A 122 -22.21 10.13 4.31
C LYS A 122 -21.70 11.06 3.20
N ALA A 123 -20.41 11.03 2.92
CA ALA A 123 -19.80 11.86 1.88
C ALA A 123 -20.36 11.49 0.49
N TYR A 124 -20.55 10.20 0.22
CA TYR A 124 -21.09 9.76 -1.07
C TYR A 124 -22.55 10.16 -1.27
N GLU A 125 -23.39 10.05 -0.23
CA GLU A 125 -24.78 10.51 -0.27
C GLU A 125 -24.92 12.02 -0.51
N GLU A 126 -23.99 12.83 -0.01
CA GLU A 126 -24.07 14.29 -0.07
C GLU A 126 -23.32 14.90 -1.27
N TYR A 127 -22.19 14.29 -1.68
CA TYR A 127 -21.25 14.84 -2.66
C TYR A 127 -20.94 13.90 -3.83
N GLY A 128 -21.39 12.64 -3.79
CA GLY A 128 -21.12 11.65 -4.84
C GLY A 128 -19.70 11.10 -4.87
N VAL A 129 -18.92 11.30 -3.80
CA VAL A 129 -17.55 10.78 -3.62
C VAL A 129 -17.40 10.18 -2.22
N HIS A 130 -16.61 9.12 -2.09
CA HIS A 130 -16.36 8.45 -0.81
C HIS A 130 -15.38 9.25 0.06
N PHE A 131 -14.47 10.02 -0.56
CA PHE A 131 -13.64 11.06 0.05
C PHE A 131 -12.60 10.57 1.09
N ILE A 132 -12.98 9.83 2.11
CA ILE A 132 -12.11 9.36 3.20
C ILE A 132 -11.86 7.87 3.03
N HIS A 133 -10.60 7.41 3.04
CA HIS A 133 -10.29 6.01 2.75
C HIS A 133 -9.30 5.44 3.76
N ALA A 134 -9.64 4.29 4.35
CA ALA A 134 -8.69 3.52 5.13
C ALA A 134 -7.69 2.84 4.19
N SER A 135 -6.44 2.73 4.61
CA SER A 135 -5.45 1.91 3.91
C SER A 135 -5.85 0.44 3.91
N ASP A 136 -5.31 -0.30 2.94
CA ASP A 136 -5.49 -1.75 2.87
C ASP A 136 -5.03 -2.40 4.18
N GLU A 137 -3.95 -1.89 4.80
CA GLU A 137 -3.46 -2.37 6.09
C GLU A 137 -4.52 -2.40 7.19
N PHE A 138 -5.39 -1.39 7.29
CA PHE A 138 -6.49 -1.42 8.25
C PHE A 138 -7.50 -2.52 7.95
N TYR A 139 -7.87 -2.73 6.69
CA TYR A 139 -8.77 -3.81 6.29
C TYR A 139 -8.17 -5.18 6.56
N LEU A 140 -6.89 -5.37 6.22
CA LEU A 140 -6.16 -6.62 6.44
C LEU A 140 -6.00 -6.92 7.93
N LEU A 141 -5.67 -5.93 8.77
CA LEU A 141 -5.61 -6.08 10.22
C LEU A 141 -6.98 -6.38 10.84
N ALA A 142 -8.04 -5.73 10.33
CA ALA A 142 -9.41 -5.95 10.78
C ALA A 142 -9.99 -7.31 10.34
N GLY A 143 -9.31 -8.04 9.44
CA GLY A 143 -9.83 -9.27 8.84
C GLY A 143 -11.11 -9.04 8.04
N ARG A 144 -11.25 -7.86 7.41
CA ARG A 144 -12.41 -7.49 6.60
C ARG A 144 -12.08 -7.51 5.11
N ASP A 145 -13.10 -7.73 4.30
CA ASP A 145 -12.97 -7.60 2.86
C ASP A 145 -12.63 -6.16 2.48
N LEU A 146 -11.81 -6.01 1.44
CA LEU A 146 -11.49 -4.71 0.87
C LEU A 146 -12.73 -4.13 0.16
N PRO A 147 -12.92 -2.81 0.19
CA PRO A 147 -13.96 -2.13 -0.58
C PRO A 147 -13.94 -2.52 -2.07
N GLU A 148 -15.12 -2.41 -2.69
CA GLU A 148 -15.28 -2.51 -4.14
C GLU A 148 -14.50 -1.41 -4.87
N GLY A 149 -14.05 -1.67 -6.10
CA GLY A 149 -13.12 -0.78 -6.81
C GLY A 149 -13.66 0.63 -7.07
N ASP A 150 -14.97 0.74 -7.27
CA ASP A 150 -15.73 1.98 -7.43
C ASP A 150 -15.78 2.85 -6.16
N ARG A 151 -15.48 2.30 -4.97
CA ARG A 151 -15.42 3.06 -3.71
C ARG A 151 -14.11 3.83 -3.49
N TYR A 152 -13.14 3.69 -4.40
CA TYR A 152 -11.83 4.35 -4.30
C TYR A 152 -11.76 5.67 -5.06
N ASP A 153 -12.87 6.13 -5.67
CA ASP A 153 -12.96 7.41 -6.38
C ASP A 153 -11.84 7.62 -7.42
N GLY A 154 -11.47 6.55 -8.15
CA GLY A 154 -10.38 6.58 -9.13
C GLY A 154 -8.98 6.36 -8.55
N TYR A 155 -8.87 5.82 -7.33
CA TYR A 155 -7.61 5.42 -6.68
C TYR A 155 -6.61 6.58 -6.48
N LEU A 156 -7.11 7.77 -6.13
CA LEU A 156 -6.28 8.96 -5.88
C LEU A 156 -5.24 8.78 -4.75
N GLN A 157 -5.40 7.76 -3.92
CA GLN A 157 -4.58 7.48 -2.74
C GLN A 157 -3.76 6.18 -2.87
N LEU A 158 -3.61 5.64 -4.08
CA LEU A 158 -2.91 4.37 -4.31
C LEU A 158 -1.49 4.36 -3.73
N GLU A 159 -0.75 5.46 -3.89
CA GLU A 159 0.61 5.63 -3.35
C GLU A 159 0.68 5.60 -1.81
N ASN A 160 -0.46 5.87 -1.14
CA ASN A 160 -0.58 5.82 0.31
C ASN A 160 -1.09 4.46 0.82
N GLY A 161 -1.06 3.42 -0.02
CA GLY A 161 -1.47 2.09 0.37
C GLY A 161 -2.99 1.91 0.45
N VAL A 162 -3.76 2.70 -0.30
CA VAL A 162 -5.22 2.62 -0.36
C VAL A 162 -5.64 2.02 -1.70
N GLY A 163 -6.22 0.81 -1.67
CA GLY A 163 -6.77 0.13 -2.84
C GLY A 163 -5.77 -0.65 -3.68
N MET A 164 -4.51 -0.78 -3.24
CA MET A 164 -3.46 -1.51 -3.96
C MET A 164 -3.80 -3.00 -4.09
N MET A 165 -4.22 -3.63 -3.00
CA MET A 165 -4.62 -5.03 -2.96
C MET A 165 -5.90 -5.26 -3.75
N ARG A 166 -6.85 -4.31 -3.69
CA ARG A 166 -8.09 -4.40 -4.47
C ARG A 166 -7.76 -4.40 -5.96
N LEU A 167 -6.96 -3.44 -6.41
CA LEU A 167 -6.55 -3.32 -7.81
C LEU A 167 -5.80 -4.58 -8.27
N LEU A 168 -4.84 -5.05 -7.49
CA LEU A 168 -4.13 -6.31 -7.73
C LEU A 168 -5.10 -7.48 -7.95
N PHE A 169 -6.09 -7.65 -7.08
CA PHE A 169 -7.05 -8.74 -7.18
C PHE A 169 -7.97 -8.62 -8.40
N ASP A 170 -8.39 -7.42 -8.78
CA ASP A 170 -9.25 -7.23 -9.97
C ASP A 170 -8.46 -7.55 -11.24
N GLU A 171 -7.29 -6.94 -11.39
CA GLU A 171 -6.42 -7.17 -12.54
C GLU A 171 -5.97 -8.63 -12.63
N PHE A 172 -5.73 -9.30 -11.49
CA PHE A 172 -5.34 -10.70 -11.47
C PHE A 172 -6.46 -11.61 -11.97
N LYS A 173 -7.71 -11.34 -11.58
CA LYS A 173 -8.87 -12.08 -12.09
C LYS A 173 -9.02 -11.91 -13.61
N GLU A 174 -8.78 -10.71 -14.12
CA GLU A 174 -8.78 -10.46 -15.56
C GLU A 174 -7.65 -11.20 -16.27
N ALA A 175 -6.43 -11.10 -15.73
CA ALA A 175 -5.25 -11.77 -16.28
C ALA A 175 -5.40 -13.30 -16.30
N ARG A 176 -5.97 -13.91 -15.25
CA ARG A 176 -6.30 -15.35 -15.21
C ARG A 176 -7.27 -15.76 -16.31
N LYS A 177 -8.29 -14.93 -16.59
CA LYS A 177 -9.24 -15.22 -17.67
C LYS A 177 -8.55 -15.26 -19.03
N GLU A 178 -7.62 -14.35 -19.29
CA GLU A 178 -6.83 -14.38 -20.53
C GLU A 178 -5.79 -15.51 -20.53
N LEU A 179 -5.19 -15.84 -19.38
CA LEU A 179 -4.31 -17.01 -19.23
C LEU A 179 -5.05 -18.28 -19.65
N GLY A 180 -6.30 -18.47 -19.19
CA GLY A 180 -7.12 -19.60 -19.61
C GLY A 180 -7.26 -19.70 -21.14
N LYS A 181 -7.51 -18.57 -21.82
CA LYS A 181 -7.56 -18.54 -23.30
C LYS A 181 -6.20 -18.81 -23.93
N TYR A 182 -5.12 -18.29 -23.35
CA TYR A 182 -3.75 -18.52 -23.80
C TYR A 182 -3.42 -20.01 -23.75
N LEU A 183 -3.69 -20.66 -22.62
CA LEU A 183 -3.47 -22.10 -22.43
C LEU A 183 -4.31 -22.95 -23.38
N LEU A 184 -5.56 -22.55 -23.67
CA LEU A 184 -6.41 -23.23 -24.66
C LEU A 184 -5.81 -23.16 -26.08
N LYS A 185 -5.26 -22.02 -26.48
CA LYS A 185 -4.61 -21.85 -27.80
C LYS A 185 -3.33 -22.66 -27.95
N HIS A 186 -2.61 -22.86 -26.84
CA HIS A 186 -1.35 -23.59 -26.78
C HIS A 186 -1.50 -25.04 -26.29
N GLN A 187 -2.72 -25.60 -26.38
CA GLN A 187 -2.96 -26.99 -26.03
C GLN A 187 -2.04 -27.93 -26.84
N GLY A 188 -1.19 -28.66 -26.12
CA GLY A 188 -0.20 -29.59 -26.70
C GLY A 188 1.25 -29.17 -26.50
N SER A 189 1.54 -27.90 -26.14
CA SER A 189 2.87 -27.52 -25.66
C SER A 189 3.05 -28.02 -24.23
N ARG A 190 3.96 -28.97 -24.02
CA ARG A 190 4.30 -29.44 -22.69
C ARG A 190 5.09 -28.36 -21.96
N MET A 191 4.48 -27.73 -20.97
CA MET A 191 5.18 -26.83 -20.06
C MET A 191 6.27 -27.60 -19.33
N LYS A 192 7.46 -26.99 -19.19
CA LYS A 192 8.50 -27.56 -18.34
C LYS A 192 8.04 -27.51 -16.89
N LYS A 193 8.50 -28.47 -16.08
CA LYS A 193 8.32 -28.39 -14.64
C LYS A 193 9.15 -27.24 -14.09
N ARG A 194 8.51 -26.33 -13.37
CA ARG A 194 9.13 -25.10 -12.87
C ARG A 194 8.90 -24.97 -11.37
N ARG A 195 9.90 -24.44 -10.68
CA ARG A 195 9.77 -23.99 -9.30
C ARG A 195 10.12 -22.52 -9.29
N ILE A 196 9.22 -21.69 -8.78
CA ILE A 196 9.35 -20.23 -8.72
C ILE A 196 9.16 -19.83 -7.27
N SER A 197 9.95 -18.87 -6.82
CA SER A 197 9.79 -18.28 -5.50
C SER A 197 9.30 -16.85 -5.60
N MET A 198 8.55 -16.41 -4.61
CA MET A 198 8.16 -15.02 -4.41
C MET A 198 8.50 -14.62 -2.98
N ALA A 199 8.85 -13.36 -2.76
CA ALA A 199 8.98 -12.83 -1.41
C ALA A 199 8.23 -11.51 -1.24
N THR A 200 7.57 -11.36 -0.10
CA THR A 200 6.77 -10.17 0.22
C THR A 200 6.73 -9.92 1.72
N GLY A 201 6.16 -8.78 2.15
CA GLY A 201 5.95 -8.47 3.55
C GLY A 201 4.91 -9.40 4.19
N ARG A 202 5.05 -9.65 5.50
CA ARG A 202 4.18 -10.54 6.27
C ARG A 202 2.69 -10.27 6.10
N LEU A 203 2.29 -9.00 6.01
CA LEU A 203 0.89 -8.59 5.92
C LEU A 203 0.21 -9.09 4.63
N ALA A 204 0.90 -8.97 3.49
CA ALA A 204 0.36 -9.36 2.19
C ALA A 204 0.54 -10.85 1.89
N ALA A 205 1.47 -11.54 2.57
CA ALA A 205 1.84 -12.90 2.24
C ALA A 205 0.69 -13.93 2.20
N PRO A 206 -0.30 -13.94 3.12
CA PRO A 206 -1.44 -14.84 3.03
C PRO A 206 -2.20 -14.70 1.71
N TYR A 207 -2.45 -13.46 1.29
CA TYR A 207 -3.18 -13.15 0.05
C TYR A 207 -2.37 -13.51 -1.19
N ILE A 208 -1.07 -13.21 -1.21
CA ILE A 208 -0.20 -13.59 -2.32
C ILE A 208 -0.11 -15.13 -2.46
N ARG A 209 -0.16 -15.88 -1.35
CA ARG A 209 -0.23 -17.35 -1.39
C ARG A 209 -1.54 -17.84 -2.01
N GLU A 210 -2.66 -17.18 -1.74
CA GLU A 210 -3.94 -17.52 -2.37
C GLU A 210 -3.89 -17.31 -3.88
N LEU A 211 -3.40 -16.16 -4.35
CA LEU A 211 -3.22 -15.89 -5.79
C LEU A 211 -2.26 -16.91 -6.45
N ALA A 212 -1.14 -17.23 -5.78
CA ALA A 212 -0.20 -18.23 -6.26
C ALA A 212 -0.86 -19.61 -6.40
N LYS A 213 -1.63 -20.04 -5.40
CA LYS A 213 -2.35 -21.32 -5.42
C LYS A 213 -3.37 -21.38 -6.55
N GLU A 214 -4.12 -20.30 -6.78
CA GLU A 214 -5.08 -20.20 -7.88
C GLU A 214 -4.40 -20.39 -9.25
N LEU A 215 -3.17 -19.90 -9.43
CA LEU A 215 -2.39 -20.14 -10.65
C LEU A 215 -1.81 -21.55 -10.74
N GLU A 216 -1.37 -22.15 -9.63
CA GLU A 216 -0.89 -23.55 -9.64
C GLU A 216 -1.99 -24.53 -10.10
N GLU A 217 -3.26 -24.23 -9.82
CA GLU A 217 -4.41 -25.01 -10.29
C GLU A 217 -4.55 -24.98 -11.82
N GLU A 218 -4.22 -23.86 -12.46
CA GLU A 218 -4.21 -23.71 -13.93
C GLU A 218 -2.89 -24.18 -14.56
N LEU A 219 -1.80 -24.18 -13.79
CA LEU A 219 -0.43 -24.49 -14.23
C LEU A 219 0.13 -25.69 -13.45
N PRO A 220 -0.31 -26.93 -13.73
CA PRO A 220 -0.01 -28.10 -12.90
C PRO A 220 1.48 -28.46 -12.81
N ASP A 221 2.28 -28.07 -13.80
CA ASP A 221 3.73 -28.27 -13.84
C ASP A 221 4.52 -27.11 -13.19
N THR A 222 3.86 -26.08 -12.70
CA THR A 222 4.49 -24.96 -11.98
C THR A 222 4.25 -25.11 -10.48
N ARG A 223 5.29 -24.86 -9.68
CA ARG A 223 5.21 -24.75 -8.23
C ARG A 223 5.70 -23.38 -7.79
N ILE A 224 4.93 -22.71 -6.95
CA ILE A 224 5.15 -21.34 -6.51
C ILE A 224 5.26 -21.34 -4.97
N THR A 225 6.43 -20.93 -4.46
CA THR A 225 6.64 -20.79 -3.02
C THR A 225 6.67 -19.32 -2.65
N VAL A 226 5.81 -18.90 -1.72
CA VAL A 226 5.77 -17.51 -1.23
C VAL A 226 6.38 -17.42 0.16
N TYR A 227 7.47 -16.67 0.27
CA TYR A 227 8.16 -16.38 1.52
C TYR A 227 7.67 -15.06 2.11
N ASP A 228 7.22 -15.10 3.36
CA ASP A 228 6.91 -13.92 4.16
C ASP A 228 8.16 -13.44 4.90
N ILE A 229 8.72 -12.34 4.42
CA ILE A 229 9.96 -11.78 4.96
C ILE A 229 9.65 -10.98 6.22
N ARG A 230 10.28 -11.35 7.33
CA ARG A 230 10.29 -10.56 8.56
C ARG A 230 11.17 -9.34 8.36
N ASN A 231 10.71 -8.17 8.78
CA ASN A 231 11.54 -6.96 8.76
C ASN A 231 12.40 -6.93 10.03
N ASP A 232 13.64 -7.41 9.96
CA ASP A 232 14.57 -7.34 11.09
C ASP A 232 15.25 -5.98 11.14
N PHE A 233 15.48 -5.33 9.99
CA PHE A 233 16.16 -4.04 9.92
C PHE A 233 15.39 -2.90 10.58
N PHE A 234 14.14 -2.66 10.19
CA PHE A 234 13.26 -1.67 10.83
C PHE A 234 12.44 -2.27 11.97
N GLY A 235 12.41 -3.58 12.15
CA GLY A 235 11.71 -4.25 13.25
C GLY A 235 10.38 -4.88 12.85
N GLU A 236 9.98 -5.95 13.57
CA GLU A 236 8.94 -6.89 13.12
C GLU A 236 7.54 -6.32 12.98
N MET A 237 7.27 -5.18 13.61
CA MET A 237 6.00 -4.46 13.48
C MET A 237 5.84 -3.83 12.09
N ILE A 238 6.93 -3.68 11.33
CA ILE A 238 6.88 -3.30 9.92
C ILE A 238 6.60 -4.55 9.09
N THR A 239 5.40 -4.63 8.53
CA THR A 239 4.90 -5.85 7.87
C THR A 239 4.64 -5.68 6.37
N VAL A 240 4.83 -4.48 5.83
CA VAL A 240 4.64 -4.14 4.41
C VAL A 240 5.88 -4.42 3.57
N ALA A 241 5.67 -4.78 2.30
CA ALA A 241 6.76 -5.10 1.37
C ALA A 241 7.67 -3.90 1.06
N GLY A 242 7.10 -2.70 0.96
CA GLY A 242 7.84 -1.50 0.57
C GLY A 242 8.88 -1.00 1.58
N LEU A 243 8.93 -1.62 2.76
CA LEU A 243 9.92 -1.33 3.80
C LEU A 243 10.87 -2.50 4.05
N LEU A 244 10.77 -3.59 3.28
CA LEU A 244 11.73 -4.69 3.36
C LEU A 244 13.10 -4.23 2.85
N THR A 245 14.14 -4.78 3.48
CA THR A 245 15.52 -4.44 3.15
C THR A 245 16.23 -5.60 2.44
N GLY A 246 17.31 -5.29 1.73
CA GLY A 246 18.09 -6.30 1.01
C GLY A 246 18.67 -7.35 1.97
N GLN A 247 19.17 -6.92 3.14
CA GLN A 247 19.69 -7.83 4.15
C GLN A 247 18.60 -8.74 4.75
N ASP A 248 17.38 -8.24 4.97
CA ASP A 248 16.28 -9.04 5.53
C ASP A 248 15.91 -10.19 4.59
N ILE A 249 15.80 -9.88 3.29
CA ILE A 249 15.51 -10.85 2.23
C ILE A 249 16.65 -11.86 2.14
N MET A 250 17.89 -11.38 2.02
CA MET A 250 19.07 -12.23 1.88
C MET A 250 19.23 -13.19 3.05
N ALA A 251 19.13 -12.70 4.30
CA ALA A 251 19.31 -13.51 5.50
C ALA A 251 18.25 -14.61 5.65
N GLN A 252 17.01 -14.37 5.21
CA GLN A 252 15.91 -15.31 5.38
C GLN A 252 15.76 -16.30 4.22
N LEU A 253 16.22 -15.91 3.02
CA LEU A 253 16.18 -16.74 1.83
C LEU A 253 17.49 -17.51 1.59
N GLN A 254 18.54 -17.23 2.35
CA GLN A 254 19.78 -18.00 2.34
C GLN A 254 19.46 -19.49 2.57
N ASP A 255 20.06 -20.33 1.73
CA ASP A 255 19.95 -21.80 1.76
C ASP A 255 18.52 -22.37 1.53
N LYS A 256 17.58 -21.57 1.03
CA LYS A 256 16.27 -22.03 0.56
C LYS A 256 16.35 -22.55 -0.88
N ASP A 257 15.48 -23.52 -1.24
CA ASP A 257 15.27 -23.89 -2.65
C ASP A 257 14.42 -22.82 -3.33
N LEU A 258 15.07 -21.82 -3.91
CA LEU A 258 14.39 -20.70 -4.57
C LEU A 258 13.88 -21.05 -5.98
N GLY A 259 14.22 -22.23 -6.49
CA GLY A 259 13.84 -22.67 -7.82
C GLY A 259 14.60 -21.95 -8.94
N GLU A 260 13.91 -21.65 -10.03
CA GLU A 260 14.52 -21.06 -11.23
C GLU A 260 14.71 -19.53 -11.12
N ARG A 261 13.84 -18.86 -10.35
CA ARG A 261 13.85 -17.42 -10.15
C ARG A 261 13.10 -17.02 -8.88
N LEU A 262 13.49 -15.87 -8.33
CA LEU A 262 12.82 -15.19 -7.23
C LEU A 262 12.12 -13.94 -7.74
N ILE A 263 10.83 -13.81 -7.49
CA ILE A 263 10.03 -12.64 -7.84
C ILE A 263 9.91 -11.72 -6.63
N LEU A 264 10.27 -10.45 -6.79
CA LEU A 264 10.12 -9.41 -5.78
C LEU A 264 9.24 -8.26 -6.30
N PRO A 265 8.36 -7.68 -5.47
CA PRO A 265 7.58 -6.52 -5.89
C PRO A 265 8.48 -5.30 -5.99
N GLN A 266 8.24 -4.44 -6.98
CA GLN A 266 9.04 -3.24 -7.26
C GLN A 266 9.17 -2.30 -6.05
N CYS A 267 8.18 -2.28 -5.16
CA CYS A 267 8.19 -1.42 -3.98
C CYS A 267 9.32 -1.74 -2.98
N VAL A 268 9.99 -2.89 -3.06
CA VAL A 268 11.18 -3.17 -2.22
C VAL A 268 12.40 -2.33 -2.61
N LEU A 269 12.39 -1.75 -3.81
CA LEU A 269 13.47 -0.90 -4.33
C LEU A 269 13.11 0.57 -4.19
N ARG A 270 14.14 1.41 -4.06
CA ARG A 270 14.01 2.86 -4.16
C ARG A 270 13.49 3.24 -5.54
N SER A 271 12.63 4.25 -5.58
CA SER A 271 11.97 4.66 -6.83
C SER A 271 12.99 5.05 -7.91
N GLY A 272 12.95 4.34 -9.04
CA GLY A 272 13.82 4.58 -10.18
C GLY A 272 15.25 4.00 -10.06
N GLU A 273 15.51 3.19 -9.03
CA GLU A 273 16.84 2.63 -8.76
C GLU A 273 16.79 1.12 -8.48
N ASP A 274 17.91 0.43 -8.70
CA ASP A 274 18.09 -1.00 -8.36
C ASP A 274 18.66 -1.19 -6.94
N VAL A 275 18.25 -0.34 -5.99
CA VAL A 275 18.84 -0.22 -4.65
C VAL A 275 17.74 -0.36 -3.58
N PHE A 276 18.00 -1.17 -2.56
CA PHE A 276 17.12 -1.34 -1.40
C PHE A 276 17.27 -0.19 -0.39
N LEU A 277 16.39 -0.12 0.62
CA LEU A 277 16.45 0.93 1.64
C LEU A 277 17.76 0.91 2.47
N ASP A 278 18.43 -0.23 2.57
CA ASP A 278 19.70 -0.45 3.29
C ASP A 278 20.93 -0.45 2.37
N ASP A 279 20.83 0.20 1.20
CA ASP A 279 21.93 0.41 0.23
C ASP A 279 22.47 -0.85 -0.47
N TYR A 280 21.92 -2.04 -0.19
CA TYR A 280 22.17 -3.22 -1.03
C TYR A 280 21.64 -3.00 -2.44
N ARG A 281 22.35 -3.52 -3.45
CA ARG A 281 21.87 -3.54 -4.84
C ARG A 281 21.19 -4.85 -5.16
N LEU A 282 20.28 -4.84 -6.14
CA LEU A 282 19.66 -6.06 -6.67
C LEU A 282 20.69 -7.12 -7.06
N CYS A 283 21.78 -6.71 -7.70
CA CYS A 283 22.85 -7.62 -8.10
C CYS A 283 23.61 -8.26 -6.92
N ASP A 284 23.58 -7.65 -5.73
CA ASP A 284 24.21 -8.22 -4.54
C ASP A 284 23.37 -9.38 -4.00
N LEU A 285 22.03 -9.24 -4.04
CA LEU A 285 21.10 -10.31 -3.68
C LEU A 285 21.16 -11.47 -4.69
N GLU A 286 21.15 -11.19 -6.00
CA GLU A 286 21.27 -12.25 -7.02
C GLU A 286 22.56 -13.07 -6.83
N LYS A 287 23.69 -12.40 -6.55
CA LYS A 287 24.96 -13.05 -6.27
C LYS A 287 24.93 -13.85 -4.97
N SER A 288 24.31 -13.34 -3.90
CA SER A 288 24.30 -14.06 -2.62
C SER A 288 23.37 -15.27 -2.67
N LEU A 289 22.19 -15.12 -3.25
CA LEU A 289 21.16 -16.15 -3.30
C LEU A 289 21.35 -17.14 -4.46
N GLN A 290 22.25 -16.85 -5.39
CA GLN A 290 22.54 -17.70 -6.56
C GLN A 290 21.26 -17.99 -7.38
N VAL A 291 20.38 -17.00 -7.50
CA VAL A 291 19.11 -17.08 -8.22
C VAL A 291 18.89 -15.79 -9.01
N HIS A 292 18.27 -15.90 -10.18
CA HIS A 292 17.84 -14.71 -10.92
C HIS A 292 16.65 -14.05 -10.21
N ILE A 293 16.67 -12.72 -10.09
CA ILE A 293 15.60 -11.98 -9.44
C ILE A 293 14.82 -11.14 -10.47
N ASP A 294 13.52 -11.41 -10.57
CA ASP A 294 12.59 -10.63 -11.38
C ASP A 294 11.90 -9.58 -10.50
N ILE A 295 12.04 -8.30 -10.88
CA ILE A 295 11.31 -7.20 -10.26
C ILE A 295 10.00 -6.98 -11.01
N VAL A 296 8.89 -7.14 -10.29
CA VAL A 296 7.54 -7.04 -10.87
C VAL A 296 6.83 -5.82 -10.33
N LYS A 297 6.11 -5.11 -11.19
CA LYS A 297 5.21 -4.06 -10.71
C LYS A 297 4.03 -4.70 -10.00
N SER A 298 3.31 -3.90 -9.23
CA SER A 298 2.24 -4.38 -8.36
C SER A 298 0.90 -4.66 -9.09
N SER A 299 0.89 -4.84 -10.42
CA SER A 299 -0.32 -5.14 -11.16
C SER A 299 -0.64 -6.63 -11.17
N GLY A 300 -1.93 -6.98 -11.26
CA GLY A 300 -2.35 -8.38 -11.36
C GLY A 300 -1.92 -9.05 -12.67
N TRP A 301 -1.76 -8.26 -13.74
CA TRP A 301 -1.19 -8.73 -15.00
C TRP A 301 0.29 -9.08 -14.88
N ASP A 302 1.07 -8.16 -14.33
CA ASP A 302 2.51 -8.37 -14.10
C ASP A 302 2.73 -9.58 -13.19
N PHE A 303 1.85 -9.82 -12.21
CA PHE A 303 1.89 -11.02 -11.37
C PHE A 303 1.79 -12.32 -12.19
N VAL A 304 0.80 -12.41 -13.08
CA VAL A 304 0.59 -13.61 -13.92
C VAL A 304 1.70 -13.76 -14.95
N GLU A 305 2.06 -12.69 -15.65
CA GLU A 305 3.11 -12.70 -16.67
C GLU A 305 4.49 -13.01 -16.06
N ALA A 306 4.76 -12.50 -14.86
CA ALA A 306 5.98 -12.84 -14.14
C ALA A 306 6.03 -14.29 -13.71
N ILE A 307 4.92 -14.99 -13.51
CA ILE A 307 4.92 -16.44 -13.27
C ILE A 307 5.08 -17.20 -14.58
N MET A 308 4.41 -16.75 -15.65
CA MET A 308 4.51 -17.33 -16.98
C MET A 308 5.92 -17.17 -17.59
N GLY A 309 6.60 -16.06 -17.31
CA GLY A 309 7.89 -15.72 -17.93
C GLY A 309 7.76 -15.23 -19.37
N GLU A 310 6.54 -14.93 -19.81
CA GLU A 310 6.20 -14.41 -21.12
C GLU A 310 4.86 -13.66 -21.04
N LYS A 311 4.59 -12.82 -22.04
CA LYS A 311 3.30 -12.15 -22.14
C LYS A 311 2.21 -13.11 -22.56
N ILE A 312 1.04 -12.97 -21.94
CA ILE A 312 -0.13 -13.82 -22.24
C ILE A 312 -1.13 -13.15 -23.18
N TYR A 313 -0.86 -11.90 -23.56
CA TYR A 313 -1.62 -11.11 -24.53
C TYR A 313 -0.68 -10.41 -25.52
N GLU A 314 -1.20 -10.09 -26.72
CA GLU A 314 -0.52 -9.25 -27.73
C GLU A 314 -0.79 -7.77 -27.49
#